data_AF-A0A9D6ZU29-F1
#
_entry.id   AF-A0A9D6ZU29-F1
#
_cell.length_a   1.000
_cell.length_b   1.000
_cell.length_c   1.000
_cell.angle_alpha   90.00
_cell.angle_beta   90.00
_cell.angle_gamma   90.00
#
_symmetry.space_group_name_H-M   'P 1'
#
loop_
_entity.id
_entity.type
_entity.pdbx_description
1 polymer ?
#
loop_
_entity_poly.entity_id
_entity_poly.type
_entity_poly.pdbx_seq_one_letter_code
_entity_poly.pdbx_strand_id
1 'polypeptide(L)'
;MLILLFFSACYLFLSGCGVSPDRKAYEEAVSLMSMEKAKRFFELYPDSRYGDRLAAEIVEWCRQDGTGECRRMALEALPKDHPRRVELADVSENVDGKPFGR
;
A
#
# COMPACT_ATOMS: atom_id res chain seq x y z
N MET A 1 42.56 -41.01 -1.22
CA MET A 1 41.23 -41.35 -0.67
C MET A 1 41.01 -40.43 0.53
N LEU A 2 39.95 -39.65 0.71
CA LEU A 2 38.56 -39.79 0.27
C LEU A 2 37.84 -38.41 0.41
N ILE A 3 37.29 -37.91 -0.71
CA ILE A 3 35.95 -37.31 -0.91
C ILE A 3 35.46 -36.15 0.00
N LEU A 4 35.09 -35.08 -0.71
CA LEU A 4 34.34 -33.88 -0.33
C LEU A 4 33.00 -34.16 0.37
N LEU A 5 32.74 -33.48 1.49
CA LEU A 5 31.41 -33.07 1.98
C LEU A 5 31.54 -31.55 2.20
N PHE A 6 31.09 -30.65 1.33
CA PHE A 6 29.70 -30.34 0.94
C PHE A 6 28.77 -30.22 2.16
N PHE A 7 28.11 -29.06 2.24
CA PHE A 7 27.07 -28.68 3.21
C PHE A 7 27.53 -28.38 4.64
N SER A 8 27.74 -27.11 4.96
CA SER A 8 26.61 -26.25 5.32
C SER A 8 27.18 -24.96 5.85
N ALA A 9 27.17 -23.94 5.01
CA ALA A 9 27.11 -22.58 5.48
C ALA A 9 25.78 -22.45 6.24
N CYS A 10 25.76 -22.88 7.51
CA CYS A 10 24.74 -22.48 8.45
C CYS A 10 24.99 -21.01 8.78
N TYR A 11 24.72 -20.15 7.78
CA TYR A 11 23.94 -18.95 7.98
C TYR A 11 22.62 -19.39 8.63
N LEU A 12 22.67 -19.76 9.91
CA LEU A 12 21.52 -19.60 10.77
C LEU A 12 21.45 -18.10 11.05
N PHE A 13 21.01 -17.40 10.02
CA PHE A 13 20.17 -16.22 10.14
C PHE A 13 19.22 -16.54 11.29
N LEU A 14 19.45 -15.89 12.44
CA LEU A 14 18.48 -15.79 13.51
C LEU A 14 17.26 -15.10 12.89
N SER A 15 16.43 -15.89 12.21
CA SER A 15 15.11 -15.47 11.73
C SER A 15 14.21 -15.55 12.95
N GLY A 16 14.48 -14.69 13.93
CA GLY A 16 13.46 -14.32 14.91
C GLY A 16 12.23 -13.91 14.12
N CYS A 17 11.06 -14.31 14.60
CA CYS A 17 9.75 -13.97 14.04
C CYS A 17 9.59 -12.45 13.89
N GLY A 18 10.20 -11.89 12.85
CA GLY A 18 10.21 -10.48 12.53
C GLY A 18 9.06 -10.21 11.61
N VAL A 19 8.15 -9.33 12.03
CA VAL A 19 7.18 -8.73 11.12
C VAL A 19 7.97 -8.09 9.98
N SER A 20 7.65 -8.45 8.74
CA SER A 20 8.35 -7.90 7.59
C SER A 20 8.19 -6.36 7.55
N PRO A 21 9.21 -5.62 7.10
CA PRO A 21 9.21 -4.16 7.19
C PRO A 21 8.09 -3.52 6.36
N ASP A 22 7.70 -4.16 5.25
CA ASP A 22 6.53 -3.79 4.45
C ASP A 22 5.23 -4.00 5.24
N ARG A 23 5.07 -5.13 5.93
CA ARG A 23 3.91 -5.37 6.80
C ARG A 23 3.79 -4.32 7.90
N LYS A 24 4.91 -3.95 8.53
CA LYS A 24 4.92 -2.90 9.56
C LYS A 24 4.51 -1.54 8.99
N ALA A 25 5.04 -1.17 7.83
CA ALA A 25 4.69 0.08 7.15
C ALA A 25 3.20 0.11 6.74
N TYR A 26 2.68 -1.03 6.28
CA TYR A 26 1.24 -1.23 6.04
C TYR A 26 0.42 -1.01 7.31
N GLU A 27 0.76 -1.68 8.41
CA GLU A 27 0.06 -1.57 9.70
C GLU A 27 0.10 -0.12 10.24
N GLU A 28 1.21 0.59 10.07
CA GLU A 28 1.33 1.99 10.44
C GLU A 28 0.50 2.95 9.59
N ALA A 29 0.36 2.67 8.28
CA ALA A 29 -0.49 3.46 7.40
C ALA A 29 -1.97 3.27 7.74
N VAL A 30 -2.38 2.01 8.00
CA VAL A 30 -3.74 1.61 8.37
C VAL A 30 -4.16 2.11 9.75
N SER A 31 -3.32 1.91 10.76
CA SER A 31 -3.65 2.29 12.14
C SER A 31 -3.84 3.80 12.33
N LEU A 32 -3.16 4.62 11.54
CA LEU A 32 -3.23 6.08 11.60
C LEU A 32 -4.07 6.70 10.48
N MET A 33 -4.64 5.88 9.59
CA MET A 33 -5.34 6.34 8.38
C MET A 33 -4.59 7.43 7.62
N SER A 34 -3.25 7.33 7.55
CA SER A 34 -2.38 8.41 7.09
C SER A 34 -2.04 8.25 5.61
N MET A 35 -2.54 9.18 4.78
CA MET A 35 -2.24 9.22 3.35
C MET A 35 -0.75 9.45 3.06
N GLU A 36 -0.05 10.20 3.92
CA GLU A 36 1.40 10.41 3.81
C GLU A 36 2.17 9.09 4.02
N LYS A 37 1.80 8.32 5.04
CA LYS A 37 2.40 7.00 5.28
C LYS A 37 2.07 6.01 4.17
N ALA A 38 0.86 6.08 3.64
CA ALA A 38 0.47 5.25 2.50
C ALA A 38 1.29 5.56 1.25
N LYS A 39 1.46 6.84 0.91
CA LYS A 39 2.32 7.27 -0.20
C LYS A 39 3.74 6.71 -0.03
N ARG A 40 4.32 6.90 1.16
CA ARG A 40 5.65 6.40 1.49
C ARG A 40 5.74 4.87 1.41
N PHE A 41 4.69 4.15 1.79
CA PHE A 41 4.62 2.70 1.63
C PHE A 41 4.78 2.31 0.15
N PHE A 42 4.02 2.94 -0.75
CA PHE A 42 4.08 2.63 -2.18
C PHE A 42 5.44 2.99 -2.82
N GLU A 43 6.08 4.07 -2.34
CA GLU A 43 7.42 4.46 -2.79
C GLU A 43 8.51 3.48 -2.34
N LEU A 44 8.43 2.98 -1.10
CA LEU A 44 9.45 2.08 -0.53
C LEU A 44 9.23 0.61 -0.88
N TYR A 45 7.99 0.21 -1.10
CA TYR A 45 7.60 -1.20 -1.29
C TYR A 45 6.66 -1.38 -2.49
N PRO A 46 7.07 -0.99 -3.71
CA PRO A 46 6.21 -1.05 -4.90
C PRO A 46 5.72 -2.47 -5.23
N ASP A 47 6.55 -3.49 -4.94
CA ASP A 47 6.23 -4.90 -5.21
C ASP A 47 5.61 -5.62 -4.00
N SER A 48 5.26 -4.91 -2.92
CA SER A 48 4.69 -5.56 -1.75
C SER A 48 3.27 -6.05 -2.01
N ARG A 49 3.01 -7.28 -1.59
CA ARG A 49 1.66 -7.87 -1.56
C ARG A 49 0.64 -7.07 -0.74
N TYR A 50 1.10 -6.19 0.15
CA TYR A 50 0.22 -5.33 0.94
C TYR A 50 -0.22 -4.06 0.18
N GLY A 51 0.36 -3.77 -0.99
CA GLY A 51 0.00 -2.60 -1.81
C GLY A 51 -1.46 -2.60 -2.24
N ASP A 52 -1.95 -3.68 -2.83
CA ASP A 52 -3.36 -3.76 -3.24
C ASP A 52 -4.31 -3.66 -2.04
N ARG A 53 -3.94 -4.28 -0.92
CA ARG A 53 -4.73 -4.19 0.32
C ARG A 53 -4.77 -2.77 0.87
N LEU A 54 -3.63 -2.10 0.94
CA LEU A 54 -3.56 -0.71 1.40
C LEU A 54 -4.38 0.22 0.51
N ALA A 55 -4.30 0.03 -0.81
CA ALA A 55 -5.10 0.77 -1.76
C ALA A 55 -6.61 0.56 -1.54
N ALA A 56 -7.04 -0.68 -1.28
CA ALA A 56 -8.44 -1.00 -0.98
C ALA A 56 -8.92 -0.33 0.31
N GLU A 57 -8.11 -0.36 1.38
CA GLU A 57 -8.41 0.30 2.66
C GLU A 57 -8.59 1.81 2.47
N ILE A 58 -7.69 2.45 1.70
CA ILE A 58 -7.77 3.88 1.37
C ILE A 58 -9.05 4.23 0.61
N VAL A 59 -9.41 3.42 -0.39
CA VAL A 59 -10.67 3.61 -1.15
C VAL A 59 -11.87 3.52 -0.22
N GLU A 60 -11.91 2.51 0.64
CA GLU A 60 -13.01 2.32 1.58
C GLU A 60 -13.10 3.46 2.60
N TRP A 61 -11.98 3.93 3.15
CA TRP A 61 -11.97 5.08 4.06
C TRP A 61 -12.49 6.33 3.37
N CYS A 62 -12.05 6.63 2.15
CA CYS A 62 -12.54 7.80 1.43
C CYS A 62 -13.99 7.67 0.98
N ARG A 63 -14.49 6.45 0.79
CA ARG A 63 -15.91 6.20 0.56
C ARG A 63 -16.74 6.50 1.81
N GLN A 64 -16.25 6.13 2.99
CA GLN A 64 -16.92 6.37 4.27
C GLN A 64 -16.85 7.82 4.72
N ASP A 65 -15.70 8.48 4.55
CA ASP A 65 -15.49 9.89 4.85
C ASP A 65 -16.37 10.79 3.96
N GLY A 66 -16.61 10.38 2.71
CA GLY A 66 -17.53 11.04 1.79
C GLY A 66 -17.01 12.36 1.22
N THR A 67 -15.91 12.92 1.74
CA THR A 67 -15.38 14.20 1.26
C THR A 67 -14.59 14.07 -0.05
N GLY A 68 -14.66 15.12 -0.86
CA GLY A 68 -13.78 15.25 -2.04
C GLY A 68 -12.30 15.39 -1.67
N GLU A 69 -12.00 15.85 -0.45
CA GLU A 69 -10.63 16.04 0.03
C GLU A 69 -9.92 14.71 0.28
N CYS A 70 -10.59 13.74 0.92
CA CYS A 70 -10.02 12.40 1.09
C CYS A 70 -9.67 11.77 -0.26
N ARG A 71 -10.59 11.85 -1.24
CA ARG A 71 -10.38 11.32 -2.59
C ARG A 71 -9.18 11.96 -3.28
N ARG A 72 -9.04 13.29 -3.18
CA ARG A 72 -7.88 14.02 -3.74
C ARG A 72 -6.58 13.55 -3.11
N MET A 73 -6.51 13.45 -1.78
CA MET A 73 -5.32 12.99 -1.07
C MET A 73 -4.99 11.52 -1.40
N ALA A 74 -6.00 10.66 -1.54
CA ALA A 74 -5.83 9.28 -1.94
C ALA A 74 -5.28 9.14 -3.37
N LEU A 75 -5.74 9.98 -4.31
CA LEU A 75 -5.19 10.05 -5.67
C LEU A 75 -3.74 10.54 -5.72
N GLU A 76 -3.31 11.35 -4.76
CA GLU A 76 -1.91 11.78 -4.62
C GLU A 76 -1.03 10.71 -3.95
N ALA A 77 -1.62 9.88 -3.08
CA ALA A 77 -0.91 8.81 -2.37
C ALA A 77 -0.69 7.54 -3.22
N LEU A 78 -1.66 7.18 -4.07
CA LEU A 78 -1.57 5.99 -4.91
C LEU A 78 -0.66 6.18 -6.13
N PRO A 79 0.14 5.17 -6.51
CA PRO A 79 0.90 5.16 -7.76
C PRO A 79 -0.01 5.47 -8.96
N LYS A 80 0.44 6.30 -9.90
CA LYS A 80 -0.39 6.78 -11.04
C LYS A 80 -0.97 5.66 -11.90
N ASP A 81 -0.27 4.54 -11.97
CA ASP A 81 -0.57 3.32 -12.69
C ASP A 81 -1.35 2.29 -11.85
N HIS A 82 -1.65 2.59 -10.58
CA HIS A 82 -2.38 1.66 -9.71
C HIS A 82 -3.84 1.53 -10.18
N PRO A 83 -4.34 0.30 -10.44
CA PRO A 83 -5.66 0.08 -11.04
C PRO A 83 -6.81 0.66 -10.21
N ARG A 84 -6.67 0.67 -8.88
CA ARG A 84 -7.68 1.19 -7.95
C ARG A 84 -7.85 2.71 -7.95
N ARG A 85 -7.03 3.47 -8.67
CA ARG A 85 -7.24 4.94 -8.83
C ARG A 85 -8.57 5.25 -9.52
N VAL A 86 -9.05 4.35 -10.39
CA VAL A 86 -10.34 4.50 -11.08
C VAL A 86 -11.49 4.47 -10.08
N GLU A 87 -11.40 3.64 -9.03
CA GLU A 87 -12.42 3.54 -7.98
C GLU A 87 -12.58 4.84 -7.18
N LEU A 88 -11.50 5.63 -7.03
CA LEU A 88 -11.56 6.95 -6.40
C LEU A 88 -12.14 8.04 -7.31
N ALA A 89 -11.97 7.89 -8.63
CA ALA A 89 -12.48 8.83 -9.62
C ALA A 89 -14.00 8.65 -9.85
N ASP A 90 -14.48 7.40 -9.89
CA ASP A 90 -15.90 7.07 -10.13
C ASP A 90 -16.81 7.54 -8.98
N VAL A 91 -16.32 7.47 -7.73
CA VAL A 91 -17.05 8.00 -6.56
C VAL A 91 -17.15 9.53 -6.58
N SER A 92 -16.23 10.24 -7.24
CA SER A 92 -16.25 11.69 -7.37
C SER A 92 -17.41 12.20 -8.23
N GLU A 93 -17.79 11.47 -9.29
CA GLU A 93 -18.90 11.88 -10.15
C GLU A 93 -20.25 11.83 -9.42
N ASN A 94 -20.37 10.94 -8.43
CA ASN A 94 -21.64 10.71 -7.71
C ASN A 94 -21.89 11.67 -6.53
N VAL A 95 -20.86 12.36 -6.01
CA VAL A 95 -21.02 13.22 -4.81
C VAL A 95 -21.21 14.70 -5.17
N ASP A 96 -20.70 15.17 -6.31
CA ASP A 96 -20.72 16.61 -6.65
C ASP A 96 -21.36 16.97 -8.00
N GLY A 97 -21.82 15.99 -8.79
CA GLY A 97 -22.47 16.27 -10.08
C GLY A 97 -21.61 17.10 -11.05
N LYS A 98 -20.29 17.19 -10.81
CA LYS A 98 -19.37 17.97 -11.62
C LYS A 98 -18.22 17.07 -12.09
N PRO A 99 -18.09 16.85 -13.40
CA PRO A 99 -17.01 16.03 -13.93
C PRO A 99 -15.66 16.71 -13.65
N PHE A 100 -14.70 15.93 -13.16
CA PHE A 100 -13.29 16.31 -13.17
C PHE A 100 -12.82 16.32 -14.63
N GLY A 101 -13.00 17.48 -15.27
CA GLY A 101 -12.68 17.71 -16.66
C GLY A 101 -11.18 17.77 -16.91
N ARG A 102 -10.73 16.79 -17.69
CA ARG A 102 -9.81 16.86 -18.85
C ARG A 102 -8.54 17.71 -18.75
#